data_AF-A0A4Y2U9M0-F1
#
_entry.id   AF-A0A4Y2U9M0-F1
#
_cell.length_a   1.000
_cell.length_b   1.000
_cell.length_c   1.000
_cell.angle_alpha   90.00
_cell.angle_beta   90.00
_cell.angle_gamma   90.00
#
_symmetry.space_group_name_H-M   'P 1'
#
loop_
_entity.id
_entity.type
_entity.pdbx_description
1 polymer ?
#
loop_
_entity_poly.entity_id
_entity_poly.type
_entity_poly.pdbx_seq_one_letter_code
_entity_poly.pdbx_strand_id
1 'polypeptide(L)'
;MLMEKGSWRIITEEEKVPTKLSGSEGEEERTYQKLLRDYDLRKDRTYSVIYLSSEKEYSLLIVGIEDPVVTWKILEEHFRPDSRTRGIGLTDEFFSCRVCPDEDIGIYAAR
;
A
#
# COMPACT_ATOMS: atom_id res chain seq x y z
N MET A 1 5.59 -8.00 1.17
CA MET A 1 4.19 -8.50 1.18
C MET A 1 3.54 -8.26 -0.17
N LEU A 2 2.75 -9.19 -0.69
CA LEU A 2 1.93 -8.97 -1.90
C LEU A 2 0.53 -8.51 -1.50
N MET A 3 0.13 -7.30 -1.93
CA MET A 3 -1.23 -6.81 -1.75
C MET A 3 -2.21 -7.50 -2.73
N GLU A 4 -3.46 -7.67 -2.32
CA GLU A 4 -4.51 -8.23 -3.18
C GLU A 4 -4.80 -7.32 -4.38
N LYS A 5 -5.06 -7.93 -5.54
CA LYS A 5 -5.39 -7.23 -6.79
C LYS A 5 -6.60 -6.31 -6.60
N GLY A 6 -6.44 -5.02 -6.89
CA GLY A 6 -7.46 -3.99 -6.69
C GLY A 6 -7.25 -3.12 -5.45
N SER A 7 -6.48 -3.58 -4.46
CA SER A 7 -6.15 -2.80 -3.24
C SER A 7 -5.50 -1.46 -3.58
N TRP A 8 -4.60 -1.45 -4.56
CA TRP A 8 -3.93 -0.23 -5.03
C TRP A 8 -4.89 0.83 -5.55
N ARG A 9 -5.99 0.42 -6.19
CA ARG A 9 -6.96 1.36 -6.78
C ARG A 9 -7.81 2.06 -5.72
N ILE A 10 -7.97 1.44 -4.55
CA ILE A 10 -8.62 2.07 -3.40
C ILE A 10 -7.71 3.16 -2.82
N ILE A 11 -6.39 2.90 -2.71
CA ILE A 11 -5.42 3.85 -2.16
C ILE A 11 -5.24 5.06 -3.09
N THR A 12 -5.17 4.82 -4.40
CA THR A 12 -5.00 5.88 -5.40
C THR A 12 -6.30 6.61 -5.74
N GLU A 13 -7.40 6.31 -5.04
CA GLU A 13 -8.74 6.86 -5.28
C GLU A 13 -9.29 6.63 -6.71
N GLU A 14 -8.68 5.72 -7.47
CA GLU A 14 -9.16 5.30 -8.79
C GLU A 14 -10.48 4.52 -8.67
N GLU A 15 -10.62 3.72 -7.62
CA GLU A 15 -11.85 2.99 -7.32
C GLU A 15 -12.78 3.86 -6.47
N LYS A 16 -13.94 4.21 -7.03
CA LYS A 16 -14.95 5.01 -6.34
C LYS A 16 -15.78 4.14 -5.39
N VAL A 17 -16.17 4.74 -4.28
CA VAL A 17 -17.15 4.14 -3.35
C VAL A 17 -18.45 3.81 -4.11
N PRO A 18 -18.99 2.59 -3.96
CA PRO A 18 -20.28 2.24 -4.54
C PRO A 18 -21.34 3.28 -4.17
N THR A 19 -22.06 3.78 -5.16
CA THR A 19 -23.09 4.80 -4.98
C THR A 19 -24.48 4.17 -5.11
N LYS A 20 -25.37 4.48 -4.17
CA LYS A 20 -26.77 4.03 -4.24
C LYS A 20 -27.50 4.80 -5.34
N LEU A 21 -28.17 4.10 -6.25
CA LEU A 21 -29.00 4.72 -7.26
C LEU A 21 -30.32 5.19 -6.63
N SER A 22 -30.75 6.41 -6.95
CA SER A 22 -32.02 6.95 -6.46
C SER A 22 -33.18 6.11 -7.01
N GLY A 23 -33.99 5.55 -6.11
CA GLY A 23 -35.12 4.68 -6.47
C GLY A 23 -34.80 3.19 -6.55
N SER A 24 -33.59 2.77 -6.15
CA SER A 24 -33.24 1.34 -6.08
C SER A 24 -34.03 0.63 -4.98
N GLU A 25 -34.88 -0.32 -5.35
CA GLU A 25 -35.65 -1.16 -4.43
C GLU A 25 -35.39 -2.65 -4.67
N GLY A 26 -35.66 -3.48 -3.66
CA GLY A 26 -35.61 -4.94 -3.78
C GLY A 26 -34.20 -5.51 -4.05
N GLU A 27 -33.98 -6.01 -5.26
CA GLU A 27 -32.73 -6.70 -5.64
C GLU A 27 -31.57 -5.73 -5.88
N GLU A 28 -31.84 -4.53 -6.39
CA GLU A 28 -30.82 -3.49 -6.60
C GLU A 28 -30.27 -3.00 -5.27
N GLU A 29 -31.11 -2.80 -4.26
CA GLU A 29 -30.69 -2.44 -2.90
C GLU A 29 -29.80 -3.54 -2.30
N ARG A 30 -30.19 -4.81 -2.43
CA ARG A 30 -29.39 -5.94 -1.93
C ARG A 30 -28.02 -6.02 -2.62
N THR A 31 -27.98 -5.73 -3.91
CA THR A 31 -26.75 -5.71 -4.71
C THR A 31 -25.85 -4.55 -4.28
N TYR A 32 -26.40 -3.35 -4.09
CA TYR A 32 -25.69 -2.19 -3.56
C TYR A 32 -25.07 -2.47 -2.19
N GLN A 33 -25.85 -3.03 -1.25
CA GLN A 33 -25.38 -3.36 0.09
C GLN A 33 -24.26 -4.41 0.08
N LYS A 34 -24.29 -5.34 -0.88
CA LYS A 34 -23.21 -6.31 -1.06
C LYS A 34 -21.94 -5.63 -1.59
N LEU A 35 -22.06 -4.80 -2.63
CA LEU A 35 -20.94 -4.07 -3.20
C LEU A 35 -20.28 -3.13 -2.17
N LEU A 36 -21.08 -2.46 -1.35
CA LEU A 36 -20.58 -1.56 -0.30
C LEU A 36 -19.80 -2.33 0.76
N ARG A 37 -20.34 -3.46 1.26
CA ARG A 37 -19.62 -4.32 2.21
C ARG A 37 -18.33 -4.89 1.64
N ASP A 38 -18.35 -5.34 0.39
CA ASP A 38 -17.15 -5.86 -0.28
C ASP A 38 -16.11 -4.76 -0.51
N TYR A 39 -16.54 -3.52 -0.75
CA TYR A 39 -15.65 -2.36 -0.82
C TYR A 39 -15.02 -2.04 0.54
N ASP A 40 -15.81 -1.92 1.60
CA ASP A 40 -15.33 -1.61 2.95
C ASP A 40 -14.36 -2.68 3.47
N LEU A 41 -14.68 -3.97 3.25
CA LEU A 41 -13.79 -5.06 3.65
C LEU A 41 -12.43 -4.97 2.96
N ARG A 42 -12.41 -4.67 1.65
CA ARG A 42 -11.16 -4.52 0.90
C ARG A 42 -10.37 -3.30 1.40
N LYS A 43 -11.05 -2.16 1.58
CA LYS A 43 -10.47 -0.94 2.13
C LYS A 43 -9.80 -1.18 3.48
N ASP A 44 -10.52 -1.77 4.43
CA ASP A 44 -10.02 -2.03 5.78
C ASP A 44 -8.84 -3.01 5.77
N ARG A 45 -8.91 -4.05 4.93
CA ARG A 45 -7.81 -5.01 4.75
C ARG A 45 -6.60 -4.35 4.11
N THR A 46 -6.78 -3.52 3.09
CA THR A 46 -5.70 -2.77 2.45
C THR A 46 -4.98 -1.88 3.46
N TYR A 47 -5.72 -1.09 4.25
CA TYR A 47 -5.13 -0.24 5.29
C TYR A 47 -4.42 -1.07 6.37
N SER A 48 -5.03 -2.18 6.80
CA SER A 48 -4.42 -3.08 7.79
C SER A 48 -3.11 -3.69 7.26
N VAL A 49 -3.07 -4.10 5.98
CA VAL A 49 -1.86 -4.62 5.35
C VAL A 49 -0.80 -3.54 5.25
N ILE A 50 -1.13 -2.31 4.84
CA ILE A 50 -0.16 -1.20 4.84
C ILE A 50 0.42 -0.99 6.24
N TYR A 51 -0.44 -0.88 7.24
CA TYR A 51 -0.03 -0.66 8.62
C TYR A 51 0.84 -1.80 9.17
N LEU A 52 0.43 -3.07 8.96
CA LEU A 52 1.13 -4.25 9.45
C LEU A 52 2.37 -4.63 8.63
N SER A 53 2.42 -4.26 7.35
CA SER A 53 3.57 -4.48 6.46
C SER A 53 4.62 -3.40 6.57
N SER A 54 4.24 -2.25 7.12
CA SER A 54 5.19 -1.22 7.49
C SER A 54 6.04 -1.76 8.65
N GLU A 55 7.35 -1.94 8.43
CA GLU A 55 8.32 -2.18 9.51
C GLU A 55 8.06 -1.21 10.67
N LYS A 56 8.38 -1.62 11.90
CA LYS A 56 8.18 -0.77 13.09
C LYS A 56 8.73 0.65 12.90
N GLU A 57 9.79 0.79 12.12
CA GLU A 57 10.40 2.08 11.77
C GLU A 57 9.46 2.98 10.96
N TYR A 58 8.67 2.43 10.04
CA TYR A 58 7.66 3.20 9.30
C TYR A 58 6.40 3.47 10.12
N SER A 59 6.02 2.58 11.05
CA SER A 59 4.92 2.86 11.98
C SER A 59 5.19 4.10 12.85
N LEU A 60 6.47 4.35 13.17
CA LEU A 60 6.89 5.57 13.88
C LEU A 60 6.76 6.82 13.00
N LEU A 61 6.94 6.71 11.68
CA LEU A 61 6.82 7.84 10.75
C LEU A 61 5.39 8.38 10.65
N ILE A 62 4.40 7.53 10.89
CA ILE A 62 2.98 7.87 10.75
C ILE A 62 2.22 7.86 12.08
N VAL A 63 2.92 7.71 13.21
CA VAL A 63 2.28 7.62 14.52
C VAL A 63 1.58 8.95 14.84
N GLY A 64 0.30 8.87 15.22
CA GLY A 64 -0.51 10.05 15.54
C GLY A 64 -1.07 10.81 14.32
N ILE A 65 -0.90 10.29 13.10
CA ILE A 65 -1.56 10.83 11.90
C ILE A 65 -2.87 10.06 11.69
N GLU A 66 -4.01 10.75 11.77
CA GLU A 66 -5.34 10.13 11.56
C GLU A 66 -5.82 10.22 10.10
N ASP A 67 -5.29 11.18 9.33
CA ASP A 67 -5.66 11.37 7.93
C ASP A 67 -4.92 10.35 7.03
N PRO A 68 -5.65 9.48 6.32
CA PRO A 68 -5.04 8.45 5.48
C PRO A 68 -4.33 9.01 4.24
N VAL A 69 -4.77 10.15 3.70
CA VAL A 69 -4.14 10.81 2.55
C VAL A 69 -2.81 11.43 2.97
N VAL A 70 -2.77 12.06 4.14
CA VAL A 70 -1.54 12.60 4.71
C VAL A 70 -0.56 11.49 5.06
N THR A 71 -1.06 10.41 5.66
CA THR A 71 -0.29 9.19 5.97
C THR A 71 0.36 8.62 4.71
N TRP A 72 -0.40 8.51 3.62
CA TRP A 72 0.12 8.01 2.35
C TRP A 72 1.19 8.91 1.76
N LYS A 73 1.01 10.24 1.78
CA LYS A 73 2.03 11.18 1.26
C LYS A 73 3.35 11.10 2.01
N ILE A 74 3.32 10.98 3.34
CA ILE A 74 4.54 10.85 4.16
C ILE A 74 5.28 9.56 3.82
N LEU A 75 4.54 8.45 3.69
CA LEU A 75 5.12 7.18 3.26
C LEU A 75 5.67 7.28 1.84
N GLU A 76 4.93 7.91 0.93
CA GLU A 76 5.34 8.10 -0.46
C GLU A 76 6.64 8.90 -0.55
N GLU A 77 6.77 10.03 0.14
CA GLU A 77 8.01 10.82 0.19
C GLU A 77 9.17 10.03 0.83
N HIS A 78 8.85 9.19 1.83
CA HIS A 78 9.84 8.31 2.46
C HIS A 78 10.29 7.15 1.58
N PHE A 79 9.48 6.63 0.64
CA PHE A 79 9.91 5.55 -0.26
C PHE A 79 10.36 6.04 -1.64
N ARG A 80 9.80 7.18 -2.08
CA ARG A 80 10.15 7.89 -3.31
C ARG A 80 10.65 9.28 -2.95
N PRO A 81 11.89 9.38 -2.46
CA PRO A 81 12.51 10.67 -2.29
C PRO A 81 12.70 11.26 -3.68
N ASP A 82 12.03 12.38 -3.99
CA ASP A 82 12.32 13.20 -5.18
C ASP A 82 13.79 13.71 -5.19
N SER A 83 14.51 13.50 -4.09
CA SER A 83 15.95 13.72 -3.95
C SER A 83 16.78 12.73 -4.78
N ARG A 84 17.33 13.24 -5.88
CA ARG A 84 18.41 12.62 -6.68
C ARG A 84 19.50 11.96 -5.80
N THR A 85 19.81 12.54 -4.65
CA THR A 85 20.84 12.06 -3.72
C THR A 85 20.53 10.66 -3.18
N ARG A 86 19.27 10.35 -2.89
CA ARG A 86 18.90 9.02 -2.37
C ARG A 86 18.81 7.97 -3.48
N GLY A 87 18.45 8.37 -4.70
CA GLY A 87 18.61 7.51 -5.87
C GLY A 87 20.08 7.11 -6.12
N ILE A 88 21.02 8.04 -5.92
CA ILE A 88 22.47 7.75 -5.98
C ILE A 88 22.88 6.81 -4.85
N GLY A 89 22.41 7.02 -3.62
CA GLY A 89 22.70 6.12 -2.50
C GLY A 89 22.21 4.68 -2.74
N LEU A 90 20.99 4.50 -3.22
CA LEU A 90 20.43 3.18 -3.53
C LEU A 90 21.18 2.46 -4.66
N THR A 91 21.60 3.22 -5.69
CA THR A 91 22.41 2.63 -6.77
C THR A 91 23.80 2.23 -6.27
N ASP A 92 24.44 3.06 -5.45
CA ASP A 92 25.72 2.74 -4.83
C ASP A 92 25.64 1.50 -3.93
N GLU A 93 24.60 1.40 -3.10
CA GLU A 93 24.33 0.24 -2.25
C GLU A 93 24.10 -1.04 -3.07
N PHE A 94 23.30 -0.96 -4.14
CA PHE A 94 23.06 -2.09 -5.04
C PHE A 94 24.35 -2.58 -5.71
N PHE A 95 25.18 -1.67 -6.25
CA PHE A 95 26.46 -2.05 -6.87
C PHE A 95 27.52 -2.49 -5.86
N SER A 96 27.38 -2.07 -4.60
CA SER A 96 28.22 -2.55 -3.50
C SER A 96 27.79 -3.94 -2.99
N CYS A 97 26.55 -4.36 -3.27
CA CYS A 97 26.07 -5.69 -2.96
C CYS A 97 26.78 -6.72 -3.85
N ARG A 98 27.63 -7.56 -3.23
CA ARG A 98 28.35 -8.63 -3.90
C ARG A 98 27.85 -9.99 -3.41
N VAL A 99 27.87 -10.96 -4.32
CA VAL A 99 27.60 -12.37 -4.00
C VAL A 99 28.66 -12.84 -3.02
N CYS A 100 28.23 -13.33 -1.86
CA CYS A 100 29.11 -13.97 -0.90
C CYS A 100 29.31 -15.45 -1.27
N PRO A 101 30.52 -16.02 -1.15
CA PRO A 101 30.78 -17.41 -1.53
C PRO A 101 29.93 -18.44 -0.79
N ASP A 102 29.57 -18.14 0.46
CA ASP A 102 28.81 -19.02 1.34
C ASP A 102 27.30 -18.72 1.36
N GLU A 103 26.84 -17.82 0.47
CA GLU A 103 25.46 -17.39 0.43
C GLU A 103 24.68 -18.10 -0.69
N ASP A 104 23.45 -18.49 -0.37
CA ASP A 104 22.51 -18.99 -1.37
C ASP A 104 22.15 -17.91 -2.39
N ILE A 105 22.14 -18.28 -3.67
CA ILE A 105 21.87 -17.34 -4.76
C ILE A 105 20.45 -16.75 -4.71
N GLY A 106 19.49 -17.48 -4.15
CA GLY A 106 18.14 -16.99 -3.91
C GLY A 106 18.11 -15.93 -2.81
N ILE A 107 18.95 -16.06 -1.78
CA ILE A 107 19.10 -15.04 -0.75
C ILE A 107 19.79 -13.79 -1.32
N TYR A 108 20.85 -13.97 -2.11
CA TYR A 108 21.50 -12.85 -2.79
C TYR A 108 20.52 -12.08 -3.70
N ALA A 109 19.71 -12.79 -4.49
CA ALA A 109 18.73 -12.18 -5.38
C ALA A 109 17.56 -11.49 -4.66
N ALA A 110 17.34 -11.80 -3.38
CA ALA A 110 16.29 -11.21 -2.56
C ALA A 110 16.77 -9.95 -1.78
N ARG A 111 18.07 -9.66 -1.78
CA ARG A 111 18.64 -8.42 -1.22
C ARG A 111 18.52 -7.28 -2.22
#